data_AF-A0A3L6JDP6-F1
#
_entry.id   AF-A0A3L6JDP6-F1
#
_cell.length_a   1.000
_cell.length_b   1.000
_cell.length_c   1.000
_cell.angle_alpha   90.00
_cell.angle_beta   90.00
_cell.angle_gamma   90.00
#
_symmetry.space_group_name_H-M   'P 1'
#
loop_
_entity.id
_entity.type
_entity.pdbx_description
1 polymer ?
#
loop_
_entity_poly.entity_id
_entity_poly.type
_entity_poly.pdbx_seq_one_letter_code
_entity_poly.pdbx_strand_id
1 'polypeptide(L)'
;MQALIDIVLPAVALLGAIIVVMLYLYLVKGWFRRSIVPTAFDSPSKLRNIKKLADAGKYSAAIALAYRTFEQMCGAKIRSERLSSETAREYVERVLKMLPLDSAAVENFAGFYEEARFSRHDIDRATYEAAIRIFTDLYPKIEGSQISTPV
;
A
#
# COMPACT_ATOMS: atom_id res chain seq x y z
N MET A 1 32.47 20.96 44.26
CA MET A 1 32.07 21.40 42.91
C MET A 1 32.81 20.66 41.79
N GLN A 2 34.10 20.30 41.92
CA GLN A 2 34.82 19.51 40.90
C GLN A 2 34.12 18.19 40.52
N ALA A 3 33.76 17.35 41.50
CA ALA A 3 33.16 16.03 41.23
C ALA A 3 31.80 16.09 40.48
N LEU A 4 31.08 17.22 40.56
CA LEU A 4 29.84 17.42 39.80
C LEU A 4 30.15 17.71 38.32
N ILE A 5 31.17 18.51 38.05
CA ILE A 5 31.60 18.87 36.70
C ILE A 5 32.14 17.64 35.97
N ASP A 6 32.88 16.78 36.66
CA ASP A 6 33.45 15.55 36.10
C ASP A 6 32.38 14.54 35.65
N ILE A 7 31.16 14.60 36.21
CA ILE A 7 30.03 13.75 35.82
C ILE A 7 29.15 14.43 34.76
N VAL A 8 28.89 15.74 34.93
CA VAL A 8 27.99 16.48 34.04
C VAL A 8 28.61 16.66 32.65
N LEU A 9 29.91 16.94 32.57
CA LEU A 9 30.60 17.18 31.30
C LEU A 9 30.55 15.96 30.34
N PRO A 10 30.89 14.73 30.76
CA PRO A 10 30.76 13.56 29.89
C PRO A 10 29.31 13.19 29.61
N ALA A 11 28.38 13.41 30.56
CA ALA A 11 26.96 13.13 30.34
C ALA A 11 26.36 14.01 29.24
N VAL A 12 26.69 15.31 29.23
CA VAL A 12 26.25 16.24 28.18
C VAL A 12 26.88 15.90 26.84
N ALA A 13 28.16 15.51 26.82
CA ALA A 13 28.85 15.08 25.60
C ALA A 13 28.21 13.81 25.00
N LEU A 14 27.84 12.83 25.85
CA LEU A 14 27.15 11.61 25.43
C LEU A 14 25.76 11.91 24.83
N LEU A 15 24.97 12.76 25.49
CA LEU A 15 23.67 13.19 24.98
C LEU A 15 23.81 13.90 23.64
N GLY A 16 24.79 14.80 23.49
CA GLY A 16 25.08 15.47 22.23
C GLY A 16 25.43 14.47 21.12
N ALA A 17 26.29 13.49 21.41
CA ALA A 17 26.67 12.46 20.46
C ALA A 17 25.46 11.61 20.02
N ILE A 18 24.57 11.23 20.94
CA ILE A 18 23.35 10.49 20.63
C ILE A 18 22.45 11.31 19.70
N ILE A 19 22.24 12.60 19.99
CA ILE A 19 21.40 13.48 19.17
C ILE A 19 21.99 13.62 17.75
N VAL A 20 23.30 13.81 17.63
CA VAL A 20 23.99 13.94 16.34
C VAL A 20 23.88 12.65 15.53
N VAL A 21 24.07 11.48 16.15
CA VAL A 21 23.91 10.18 15.49
C VAL A 21 22.45 9.98 15.06
N MET A 22 21.49 10.34 15.91
CA MET A 22 20.06 10.21 15.63
C MET A 22 19.65 11.13 14.47
N LEU A 23 20.14 12.38 14.45
CA LEU A 23 19.94 13.34 13.36
C LEU A 23 20.59 12.86 12.05
N TYR A 24 21.81 12.30 12.12
CA TYR A 24 22.51 11.74 10.98
C TYR A 24 21.75 10.55 10.38
N LEU A 25 21.26 9.64 11.23
CA LEU A 25 20.41 8.53 10.80
C LEU A 25 19.09 9.04 10.19
N TYR A 26 18.52 10.11 10.73
CA TYR A 26 17.28 10.70 10.22
C TYR A 26 17.47 11.36 8.85
N LEU A 27 18.55 12.15 8.67
CA LEU A 27 18.81 12.90 7.44
C LEU A 27 19.44 12.05 6.34
N VAL A 28 20.47 11.26 6.65
CA VAL A 28 21.27 10.51 5.65
C VAL A 28 20.66 9.14 5.36
N LYS A 29 20.24 8.41 6.40
CA LYS A 29 19.80 7.03 6.21
C LYS A 29 18.36 6.93 5.73
N GLY A 30 17.57 8.00 5.84
CA GLY A 30 16.20 8.04 5.34
C GLY A 30 15.28 6.96 5.94
N TRP A 31 15.71 6.29 7.01
CA TRP A 31 15.04 5.10 7.55
C TRP A 31 13.67 5.41 8.16
N PHE A 32 13.43 6.68 8.54
CA PHE A 32 12.12 7.15 8.99
C PHE A 32 11.26 7.79 7.89
N ARG A 33 11.74 7.84 6.63
CA ARG A 33 10.90 8.17 5.47
C ARG A 33 10.16 6.93 4.96
N ARG A 34 9.65 6.07 5.85
CA ARG A 34 8.32 5.49 5.58
C ARG A 34 7.33 6.56 5.97
N SER A 35 7.21 7.53 5.08
CA SER A 35 6.14 8.49 5.13
C SER A 35 4.85 7.70 5.11
N ILE A 36 4.19 7.59 6.26
CA ILE A 36 2.75 7.49 6.34
C ILE A 36 2.25 8.83 5.81
N VAL A 37 2.41 9.06 4.51
CA VAL A 37 1.63 10.09 3.84
C VAL A 37 0.26 9.45 3.79
N PRO A 38 -0.78 10.00 4.44
CA PRO A 38 -2.11 9.81 3.95
C PRO A 38 -2.14 10.54 2.61
N THR A 39 -1.60 9.91 1.56
CA THR A 39 -1.75 10.41 0.21
C THR A 39 -3.25 10.36 -0.01
N ALA A 40 -3.88 11.54 -0.01
CA ALA A 40 -4.98 11.80 -0.91
C ALA A 40 -4.60 11.11 -2.22
N PHE A 41 -5.30 10.01 -2.50
CA PHE A 41 -4.83 8.99 -3.41
C PHE A 41 -4.95 9.58 -4.81
N ASP A 42 -3.83 10.06 -5.39
CA ASP A 42 -3.80 10.72 -6.70
C ASP A 42 -4.13 9.72 -7.83
N SER A 43 -5.43 9.42 -7.92
CA SER A 43 -6.11 8.50 -8.83
C SER A 43 -5.66 8.59 -10.30
N PRO A 44 -5.54 9.78 -10.93
CA PRO A 44 -5.20 9.85 -12.34
C PRO A 44 -3.75 9.47 -12.63
N SER A 45 -2.83 9.65 -11.67
CA SER A 45 -1.41 9.37 -11.85
C SER A 45 -1.11 7.87 -11.87
N LYS A 46 -1.74 7.10 -10.98
CA LYS A 46 -1.59 5.63 -10.89
C LYS A 46 -2.29 4.94 -12.06
N LEU A 47 -3.51 5.35 -12.42
CA LEU A 47 -4.20 4.85 -13.61
C LEU A 47 -3.41 5.12 -14.89
N ARG A 48 -2.76 6.29 -15.00
CA ARG A 48 -1.86 6.61 -16.11
C ARG A 48 -0.64 5.69 -16.18
N ASN A 49 -0.06 5.31 -15.04
CA ASN A 49 1.06 4.37 -14.99
C ASN A 49 0.64 2.94 -15.33
N ILE A 50 -0.54 2.51 -14.88
CA ILE A 50 -1.14 1.22 -15.28
C ILE A 50 -1.34 1.20 -16.80
N LYS A 51 -1.90 2.28 -17.37
CA LYS A 51 -2.08 2.41 -18.82
C LYS A 51 -0.75 2.38 -19.58
N LYS A 52 0.28 3.08 -19.10
CA LYS A 52 1.63 3.04 -19.68
C LYS A 52 2.24 1.63 -19.68
N LEU A 53 2.00 0.84 -18.64
CA LEU A 53 2.47 -0.55 -18.57
C LEU A 53 1.73 -1.43 -19.58
N ALA A 54 0.43 -1.22 -19.75
CA ALA A 54 -0.35 -1.89 -20.77
C ALA A 54 0.06 -1.48 -22.20
N ASP A 55 0.33 -0.20 -22.44
CA ASP A 55 0.86 0.31 -23.72
C ASP A 55 2.24 -0.28 -24.04
N ALA A 56 3.02 -0.67 -23.03
CA ALA A 56 4.28 -1.39 -23.18
C ALA A 56 4.12 -2.92 -23.34
N GLY A 57 2.88 -3.43 -23.47
CA GLY A 57 2.56 -4.85 -23.58
C GLY A 57 2.69 -5.65 -22.28
N LYS A 58 2.93 -5.00 -21.13
CA LYS A 58 3.13 -5.65 -19.83
C LYS A 58 1.82 -5.72 -19.04
N TYR A 59 0.85 -6.46 -19.59
CA TYR A 59 -0.50 -6.57 -19.02
C TYR A 59 -0.53 -7.19 -17.62
N SER A 60 0.26 -8.25 -17.39
CA SER A 60 0.38 -8.91 -16.08
C SER A 60 0.87 -7.95 -14.99
N ALA A 61 1.92 -7.17 -15.28
CA ALA A 61 2.46 -6.17 -14.37
C ALA A 61 1.46 -5.03 -14.09
N ALA A 62 0.66 -4.65 -15.08
CA ALA A 62 -0.38 -3.63 -14.94
C ALA A 62 -1.50 -4.09 -13.99
N ILE A 63 -1.97 -5.34 -14.11
CA ILE A 63 -2.96 -5.95 -13.21
C ILE A 63 -2.40 -6.06 -11.79
N ALA A 64 -1.15 -6.52 -11.65
CA ALA A 64 -0.50 -6.61 -10.34
C ALA A 64 -0.39 -5.24 -9.64
N LEU A 65 -0.08 -4.18 -10.39
CA LEU A 65 -0.04 -2.83 -9.85
C LEU A 65 -1.43 -2.32 -9.44
N ALA A 66 -2.46 -2.61 -10.24
CA ALA A 66 -3.85 -2.29 -9.92
C ALA A 66 -4.30 -3.00 -8.63
N TYR A 67 -3.99 -4.29 -8.48
CA TYR A 67 -4.31 -5.05 -7.28
C TYR A 67 -3.59 -4.54 -6.03
N ARG A 68 -2.30 -4.23 -6.14
CA ARG A 68 -1.54 -3.60 -5.04
C ARG A 68 -2.13 -2.24 -4.63
N THR A 69 -2.63 -1.50 -5.62
CA THR A 69 -3.29 -0.22 -5.40
C THR A 69 -4.60 -0.41 -4.65
N PHE A 70 -5.40 -1.42 -5.01
CA PHE A 70 -6.58 -1.84 -4.26
C PHE A 70 -6.24 -2.24 -2.82
N GLU A 71 -5.20 -3.06 -2.61
CA GLU A 71 -4.75 -3.46 -1.27
C GLU A 71 -4.41 -2.25 -0.40
N GLN A 72 -3.68 -1.26 -0.95
CA GLN A 72 -3.33 -0.03 -0.24
C GLN A 72 -4.57 0.79 0.15
N MET A 73 -5.57 0.92 -0.74
CA MET A 73 -6.79 1.66 -0.44
C MET A 73 -7.63 0.97 0.64
N CYS A 74 -7.84 -0.35 0.51
CA CYS A 74 -8.57 -1.11 1.51
C CYS A 74 -7.84 -1.09 2.85
N GLY A 75 -6.51 -1.30 2.84
CA GLY A 75 -5.68 -1.29 4.05
C GLY A 75 -5.69 0.07 4.75
N ALA A 76 -5.68 1.18 4.00
CA ALA A 76 -5.82 2.52 4.57
C ALA A 76 -7.20 2.73 5.21
N LYS A 77 -8.28 2.19 4.62
CA LYS A 77 -9.64 2.27 5.17
C LYS A 77 -9.79 1.43 6.44
N ILE A 78 -9.48 0.13 6.37
CA ILE A 78 -9.65 -0.79 7.50
C ILE A 78 -8.53 -0.68 8.56
N ARG A 79 -7.55 0.21 8.34
CA ARG A 79 -6.30 0.34 9.11
C ARG A 79 -5.56 -0.98 9.34
N SER A 80 -5.67 -1.89 8.38
CA SER A 80 -5.05 -3.20 8.46
C SER A 80 -4.54 -3.59 7.09
N GLU A 81 -3.22 -3.63 6.95
CA GLU A 81 -2.57 -4.09 5.74
C GLU A 81 -2.67 -5.62 5.61
N ARG A 82 -2.41 -6.11 4.41
CA ARG A 82 -2.30 -7.54 4.15
C ARG A 82 -1.07 -8.10 4.88
N LEU A 83 -1.27 -9.19 5.61
CA LEU A 83 -0.17 -9.90 6.27
C LEU A 83 0.66 -10.66 5.22
N SER A 84 1.97 -10.79 5.43
CA SER A 84 2.85 -11.53 4.51
C SER A 84 2.52 -13.02 4.43
N SER A 85 1.88 -13.58 5.45
CA SER A 85 1.39 -14.95 5.51
C SER A 85 -0.03 -15.13 4.96
N GLU A 86 -0.72 -14.03 4.66
CA GLU A 86 -2.11 -14.04 4.20
C GLU A 86 -2.18 -14.11 2.68
N THR A 87 -3.02 -15.01 2.17
CA THR A 87 -3.28 -15.14 0.74
C THR A 87 -4.11 -13.98 0.22
N ALA A 88 -4.13 -13.77 -1.11
CA ALA A 88 -4.91 -12.70 -1.72
C ALA A 88 -6.41 -12.87 -1.43
N ARG A 89 -6.86 -14.13 -1.40
CA ARG A 89 -8.25 -14.51 -1.13
C ARG A 89 -8.65 -14.32 0.33
N GLU A 90 -7.81 -14.72 1.27
CA GLU A 90 -8.04 -14.48 2.71
C GLU A 90 -8.10 -12.98 3.03
N TYR A 91 -7.21 -12.18 2.41
CA TYR A 91 -7.23 -10.73 2.54
C TYR A 91 -8.55 -10.14 2.03
N VAL A 92 -9.01 -10.57 0.84
CA VAL A 92 -10.28 -10.12 0.26
C VAL A 92 -11.47 -10.51 1.14
N GLU A 93 -11.51 -11.73 1.67
CA GLU A 93 -12.59 -12.16 2.56
C GLU A 93 -12.67 -11.27 3.80
N ARG A 94 -11.52 -10.91 4.37
CA ARG A 94 -11.43 -9.99 5.51
C ARG A 94 -11.88 -8.57 5.14
N VAL A 95 -11.48 -8.06 3.98
CA VAL A 95 -11.90 -6.75 3.47
C VAL A 95 -13.42 -6.71 3.28
N LEU A 96 -14.02 -7.75 2.70
CA LEU A 96 -15.47 -7.84 2.47
C LEU A 96 -16.29 -7.90 3.76
N LYS A 97 -15.72 -8.40 4.87
CA LYS A 97 -16.36 -8.36 6.20
C LYS A 97 -16.40 -6.95 6.79
N MET A 98 -15.48 -6.07 6.39
CA MET A 98 -15.33 -4.73 6.97
C MET A 98 -15.86 -3.60 6.08
N LEU A 99 -15.88 -3.82 4.76
CA LEU A 99 -16.31 -2.85 3.76
C LEU A 99 -17.48 -3.43 2.94
N PRO A 100 -18.60 -2.70 2.77
CA PRO A 100 -19.71 -3.12 1.94
C PRO A 100 -19.36 -2.96 0.45
N LEU A 101 -18.49 -3.85 -0.04
CA LEU A 101 -18.12 -3.96 -1.46
C LEU A 101 -18.86 -5.14 -2.10
N ASP A 102 -18.96 -5.08 -3.42
CA ASP A 102 -19.52 -6.18 -4.21
C ASP A 102 -18.55 -7.37 -4.19
N SER A 103 -18.92 -8.44 -3.47
CA SER A 103 -18.08 -9.61 -3.26
C SER A 103 -17.69 -10.28 -4.58
N ALA A 104 -18.63 -10.38 -5.53
CA ALA A 104 -18.37 -10.98 -6.84
C ALA A 104 -17.32 -10.19 -7.61
N ALA A 105 -17.41 -8.86 -7.60
CA ALA A 105 -16.43 -8.00 -8.27
C ALA A 105 -15.04 -8.12 -7.63
N VAL A 106 -14.93 -8.11 -6.30
CA VAL A 106 -13.64 -8.19 -5.61
C VAL A 106 -13.00 -9.58 -5.78
N GLU A 107 -13.78 -10.65 -5.70
CA GLU A 107 -13.28 -12.02 -5.93
C GLU A 107 -12.80 -12.23 -7.36
N ASN A 108 -13.57 -11.76 -8.35
CA ASN A 108 -13.15 -11.81 -9.76
C ASN A 108 -11.85 -11.03 -9.98
N PHE A 109 -11.71 -9.87 -9.34
CA PHE A 109 -10.48 -9.08 -9.42
C PHE A 109 -9.27 -9.80 -8.81
N ALA A 110 -9.46 -10.49 -7.68
CA ALA A 110 -8.43 -11.33 -7.08
C ALA A 110 -8.04 -12.50 -8.00
N GLY A 111 -9.02 -13.12 -8.68
CA GLY A 111 -8.76 -14.15 -9.68
C GLY A 111 -7.91 -13.65 -10.85
N PHE A 112 -8.21 -12.48 -11.41
CA PHE A 112 -7.37 -11.87 -12.46
C PHE A 112 -5.95 -11.58 -11.97
N TYR A 113 -5.79 -11.18 -10.71
CA TYR A 113 -4.48 -10.98 -10.12
C TYR A 113 -3.70 -12.28 -9.93
N GLU A 114 -4.35 -13.34 -9.45
CA GLU A 114 -3.73 -14.66 -9.31
C GLU A 114 -3.29 -15.21 -10.66
N GLU A 115 -4.15 -15.11 -11.69
CA GLU A 115 -3.80 -15.48 -13.06
C GLU A 115 -2.61 -14.64 -13.56
N ALA A 116 -2.66 -13.32 -13.41
CA ALA A 116 -1.56 -12.44 -13.84
C ALA A 116 -0.22 -12.70 -13.14
N ARG A 117 -0.24 -13.23 -11.91
CA ARG A 117 0.96 -13.44 -11.09
C ARG A 117 1.51 -14.87 -11.17
N PHE A 118 0.64 -15.86 -11.33
CA PHE A 118 1.01 -17.28 -11.27
C PHE A 118 0.87 -18.01 -12.61
N SER A 119 0.14 -17.45 -13.57
CA SER A 119 0.07 -18.03 -14.91
C SER A 119 1.39 -17.87 -15.64
N ARG A 120 1.75 -18.93 -16.39
CA ARG A 120 2.90 -18.93 -17.30
C ARG A 120 2.54 -18.39 -18.68
N HIS A 121 1.26 -18.20 -18.95
CA HIS A 121 0.77 -17.67 -20.22
C HIS A 121 0.79 -16.15 -20.22
N ASP A 122 1.06 -15.55 -21.38
CA ASP A 122 0.92 -14.11 -21.55
C ASP A 122 -0.55 -13.72 -21.37
N ILE A 123 -0.77 -12.75 -20.49
CA ILE A 123 -2.10 -12.17 -20.26
C ILE A 123 -2.50 -11.40 -21.51
N ASP A 124 -3.67 -11.73 -22.06
CA ASP A 124 -4.19 -11.01 -23.21
C ASP A 124 -4.75 -9.63 -22.82
N ARG A 125 -4.97 -8.80 -23.83
CA ARG A 125 -5.50 -7.46 -23.64
C ARG A 125 -6.94 -7.48 -23.09
N ALA A 126 -7.77 -8.46 -23.46
CA ALA A 126 -9.15 -8.55 -23.01
C ALA A 126 -9.26 -8.81 -21.50
N THR A 127 -8.40 -9.68 -20.98
CA THR A 127 -8.26 -10.00 -19.55
C THR A 127 -7.82 -8.77 -18.78
N TYR A 128 -6.85 -8.02 -19.31
CA TYR A 128 -6.44 -6.74 -18.75
C TYR A 128 -7.58 -5.72 -18.71
N GLU A 129 -8.31 -5.53 -19.82
CA GLU A 129 -9.41 -4.59 -19.89
C GLU A 129 -10.54 -4.97 -18.91
N ALA A 130 -10.84 -6.25 -18.77
CA ALA A 130 -11.79 -6.76 -17.78
C ALA A 130 -11.33 -6.46 -16.34
N ALA A 131 -10.07 -6.73 -16.01
CA ALA A 131 -9.51 -6.48 -14.68
C ALA A 131 -9.52 -4.98 -14.33
N ILE A 132 -9.14 -4.09 -15.26
CA ILE A 132 -9.12 -2.64 -15.03
C ILE A 132 -10.53 -2.05 -14.95
N ARG A 133 -11.49 -2.58 -15.71
CA ARG A 133 -12.89 -2.18 -15.59
C ARG A 133 -13.40 -2.44 -14.18
N ILE A 134 -13.20 -3.66 -13.66
CA ILE A 134 -13.58 -4.01 -12.29
C ILE A 134 -12.89 -3.11 -11.27
N PHE A 135 -11.58 -2.87 -11.42
CA PHE A 135 -10.86 -1.96 -10.54
C PHE A 135 -11.45 -0.54 -10.55
N THR A 136 -11.78 -0.01 -11.72
CA THR A 136 -12.36 1.32 -11.89
C THR A 136 -13.76 1.42 -11.28
N ASP A 137 -14.55 0.34 -11.35
CA ASP A 137 -15.88 0.27 -10.73
C ASP A 137 -15.82 0.13 -9.20
N LEU A 138 -14.81 -0.57 -8.68
CA LEU A 138 -14.56 -0.72 -7.24
C LEU A 138 -13.98 0.56 -6.63
N TYR A 139 -13.20 1.32 -7.40
CA TYR A 139 -12.51 2.52 -6.96
C TYR A 139 -13.41 3.53 -6.22
N PRO A 140 -14.51 4.06 -6.81
CA PRO A 140 -15.37 5.04 -6.16
C PRO A 140 -16.11 4.46 -4.96
N LYS A 141 -16.35 3.14 -4.95
CA LYS A 141 -16.99 2.46 -3.82
C LYS A 141 -16.06 2.41 -2.61
N ILE A 142 -14.76 2.19 -2.82
CA ILE A 142 -13.78 2.17 -1.73
C ILE A 142 -13.55 3.59 -1.20
N GLU A 143 -13.43 4.58 -2.10
CA GLU A 143 -13.25 5.99 -1.72
C GLU A 143 -14.49 6.55 -1.01
N GLY A 144 -15.67 6.34 -1.59
CA GLY A 144 -16.96 6.82 -1.11
C GLY A 144 -17.56 6.04 0.06
N SER A 145 -17.11 4.81 0.33
CA SER A 145 -17.52 4.07 1.53
C SER A 145 -16.90 4.72 2.75
N GLN A 146 -17.65 5.64 3.37
CA GLN A 146 -17.37 6.08 4.73
C GLN A 146 -17.65 4.90 5.64
N ILE A 147 -16.66 4.54 6.45
CA ILE A 147 -16.78 3.48 7.44
C ILE A 147 -17.70 4.05 8.52
N SER A 148 -19.00 3.79 8.39
CA SER A 148 -19.99 4.09 9.43
C SER A 148 -19.54 3.35 10.69
N THR A 149 -18.88 4.06 11.59
CA THR A 149 -18.41 3.51 12.85
C THR A 149 -19.64 3.42 13.75
N PRO A 150 -20.14 2.24 14.15
CA PRO A 150 -21.08 2.19 15.26
C PRO A 150 -20.33 2.60 16.52
N VAL A 151 -20.85 3.65 17.18
CA VAL A 151 -20.42 4.19 18.47
C VAL A 151 -20.64 3.16 19.58
#